data_AF-K8X9X8-F1
#
_entry.id   AF-K8X9X8-F1
#
_cell.length_a   1.000
_cell.length_b   1.000
_cell.length_c   1.000
_cell.angle_alpha   90.00
_cell.angle_beta   90.00
_cell.angle_gamma   90.00
#
_symmetry.space_group_name_H-M   'P 1'
#
loop_
_entity.id
_entity.type
_entity.pdbx_description
1 polymer ?
#
loop_
_entity_poly.entity_id
_entity_poly.type
_entity_poly.pdbx_seq_one_letter_code
_entity_poly.pdbx_strand_id
1 'polypeptide(L)' 'MSPVQFQKRIRLQHARSMLVAHPGDVAGVGHRVGYDSPSQFSREYRRLFGASPDKDAHGIRTNTALSHAGPLP' A
#
# COMPACT_ATOMS: atom_id res chain seq x y z
N MET A 1 6.86 1.41 20.71
CA MET A 1 5.76 0.87 19.88
C MET A 1 5.04 -0.19 20.69
N SER A 2 3.71 -0.18 20.73
CA SER A 2 2.95 -1.27 21.38
C SER A 2 2.79 -2.48 20.43
N PRO A 3 2.54 -3.69 20.95
CA PRO A 3 2.29 -4.88 20.13
C PRO A 3 1.21 -4.67 19.05
N VAL A 4 0.12 -3.97 19.40
CA VAL A 4 -0.97 -3.63 18.47
C VAL A 4 -0.51 -2.69 17.35
N GLN A 5 0.32 -1.69 17.67
CA GLN A 5 0.87 -0.79 16.66
C GLN A 5 1.83 -1.52 15.72
N PHE A 6 2.59 -2.48 16.22
CA PHE A 6 3.47 -3.32 15.42
C PHE A 6 2.65 -4.20 14.46
N GLN A 7 1.63 -4.90 14.96
CA GLN A 7 0.74 -5.71 14.14
C GLN A 7 0.06 -4.88 13.04
N LYS A 8 -0.41 -3.67 13.37
CA LYS A 8 -0.98 -2.74 12.39
C LYS A 8 0.02 -2.37 11.29
N ARG A 9 1.29 -2.12 11.65
CA ARG A 9 2.34 -1.80 10.67
C ARG A 9 2.58 -2.97 9.72
N ILE A 10 2.68 -4.19 10.24
CA ILE A 10 2.83 -5.40 9.41
C ILE A 10 1.62 -5.58 8.48
N ARG A 11 0.39 -5.42 9.00
CA ARG A 11 -0.85 -5.48 8.21
C ARG A 11 -0.85 -4.47 7.06
N LEU A 12 -0.52 -3.21 7.33
CA LEU A 12 -0.50 -2.15 6.33
C LEU A 12 0.64 -2.34 5.31
N GLN A 13 1.78 -2.91 5.73
CA GLN A 13 2.87 -3.26 4.82
C GLN A 13 2.46 -4.39 3.86
N HIS A 14 1.74 -5.41 4.36
CA HIS A 14 1.20 -6.48 3.52
C HIS A 14 0.21 -5.91 2.49
N ALA A 15 -0.68 -5.01 2.90
CA ALA A 15 -1.61 -4.32 2.00
C ALA A 15 -0.88 -3.57 0.87
N ARG A 16 0.21 -2.86 1.19
CA ARG A 16 1.05 -2.16 0.22
C ARG A 16 1.60 -3.11 -0.84
N SER A 17 2.15 -4.25 -0.43
CA SER A 17 2.64 -5.27 -1.38
C SER A 17 1.53 -5.77 -2.31
N MET A 18 0.33 -6.01 -1.78
CA MET A 18 -0.82 -6.46 -2.58
C MET A 18 -1.24 -5.43 -3.63
N LEU A 19 -1.29 -4.14 -3.26
CA LEU A 19 -1.69 -3.05 -4.16
C LEU A 19 -0.69 -2.78 -5.27
N VAL A 20 0.60 -2.96 -4.98
CA VAL A 20 1.67 -2.88 -5.98
C VAL A 20 1.54 -4.03 -6.98
N ALA A 21 1.22 -5.25 -6.52
CA ALA A 21 1.03 -6.41 -7.38
C ALA A 21 -0.28 -6.35 -8.21
N HIS A 22 -1.38 -5.92 -7.59
CA HIS A 22 -2.72 -5.90 -8.18
C HIS A 22 -3.40 -4.55 -7.94
N PRO A 23 -3.20 -3.57 -8.84
CA PRO A 23 -3.79 -2.24 -8.70
C PRO A 23 -5.31 -2.26 -8.90
N GLY A 24 -6.00 -1.27 -8.31
CA GLY A 24 -7.41 -1.00 -8.59
C GLY A 24 -8.40 -1.61 -7.60
N ASP A 25 -7.96 -2.45 -6.66
CA ASP A 25 -8.84 -3.07 -5.65
C ASP A 25 -8.47 -2.65 -4.21
N VAL A 26 -8.51 -1.34 -3.95
CA VAL A 26 -8.21 -0.78 -2.60
C VAL A 26 -9.20 -1.27 -1.55
N ALA A 27 -10.49 -1.32 -1.89
CA ALA A 27 -11.53 -1.78 -0.99
C ALA A 27 -11.35 -3.26 -0.64
N GLY A 28 -11.16 -4.13 -1.64
CA GLY A 28 -10.92 -5.55 -1.42
C GLY A 28 -9.60 -5.83 -0.69
N VAL A 29 -8.53 -5.08 -0.96
CA VAL A 29 -7.29 -5.17 -0.15
C VAL A 29 -7.56 -4.79 1.31
N GLY A 30 -8.29 -3.70 1.56
CA GLY A 30 -8.67 -3.28 2.91
C GLY A 30 -9.38 -4.39 3.68
N HIS A 31 -10.38 -5.02 3.06
CA HIS A 31 -11.09 -6.16 3.65
C HIS A 31 -10.20 -7.38 3.87
N ARG A 32 -9.37 -7.76 2.87
CA ARG A 32 -8.46 -8.92 2.98
C ARG A 32 -7.46 -8.80 4.12
N VAL A 33 -7.02 -7.58 4.44
CA VAL A 33 -6.09 -7.35 5.57
C VAL A 33 -6.80 -7.08 6.90
N GLY A 34 -8.13 -7.14 6.95
CA GLY A 34 -8.93 -7.10 8.17
C GLY A 34 -9.42 -5.72 8.58
N TYR A 35 -9.72 -4.84 7.63
CA TYR A 35 -10.49 -3.62 7.87
C TYR A 35 -11.94 -3.81 7.41
N ASP A 36 -12.89 -3.42 8.27
CA ASP A 36 -14.32 -3.47 7.93
C ASP A 36 -14.74 -2.29 7.02
N SER A 37 -13.95 -1.21 7.01
CA SER A 37 -14.23 -0.02 6.20
C SER A 37 -13.04 0.34 5.30
N PRO A 38 -13.25 0.45 3.96
CA PRO A 38 -12.25 0.95 3.03
C PRO A 38 -11.76 2.37 3.37
N SER A 39 -12.63 3.22 3.92
CA SER A 39 -12.26 4.57 4.33
C SER A 39 -11.38 4.57 5.58
N GLN A 40 -11.64 3.68 6.55
CA GLN A 40 -10.78 3.52 7.73
C GLN A 40 -9.39 3.03 7.31
N PHE A 41 -9.34 2.00 6.47
CA PHE A 41 -8.10 1.48 5.88
C PHE A 41 -7.31 2.61 5.21
N SER A 42 -7.94 3.37 4.32
CA SER A 42 -7.27 4.42 3.54
C SER A 42 -6.69 5.53 4.42
N ARG A 43 -7.38 5.93 5.49
CA ARG A 43 -6.87 6.93 6.45
C ARG A 43 -5.65 6.42 7.19
N GLU A 44 -5.73 5.19 7.70
CA GLU A 44 -4.65 4.57 8.48
C GLU A 44 -3.42 4.26 7.62
N TYR A 45 -3.65 3.84 6.38
CA TYR A 45 -2.61 3.67 5.36
C TYR A 45 -1.90 5.00 5.10
N ARG A 46 -2.66 6.07 4.80
CA ARG A 46 -2.10 7.40 4.54
C ARG A 46 -1.33 7.95 5.74
N ARG A 47 -1.79 7.67 6.97
CA ARG A 47 -1.07 8.05 8.19
C ARG A 47 0.31 7.39 8.30
N LEU A 48 0.44 6.15 7.82
CA LEU A 48 1.70 5.39 7.88
C LEU A 48 2.63 5.68 6.69
N PHE A 49 2.09 5.82 5.48
CA PHE A 49 2.88 5.91 4.24
C PHE A 49 2.88 7.29 3.57
N GLY A 50 2.11 8.25 4.09
CA GLY A 50 2.06 9.63 3.60
C GLY A 50 1.16 9.87 2.38
N ALA A 51 0.79 8.81 1.64
CA ALA A 51 -0.07 8.89 0.45
C ALA A 51 -1.28 7.94 0.54
N SER A 52 -2.29 8.16 -0.31
CA SER A 52 -3.40 7.21 -0.43
C SER A 52 -2.90 5.88 -1.03
N PRO A 53 -3.59 4.76 -0.75
CA PRO A 53 -3.17 3.44 -1.24
C PRO A 53 -2.93 3.39 -2.76
N ASP A 54 -3.83 3.98 -3.56
CA ASP A 54 -3.68 4.05 -5.02
C ASP A 54 -2.45 4.85 -5.48
N LYS A 55 -2.27 6.05 -4.92
CA LYS A 55 -1.17 6.96 -5.31
C LYS A 55 0.18 6.36 -4.97
N ASP A 56 0.27 5.75 -3.79
CA ASP A 56 1.48 5.09 -3.33
C ASP A 56 1.84 3.88 -4.20
N ALA A 57 0.87 2.99 -4.46
CA ALA A 57 1.09 1.82 -5.32
C ALA A 57 1.46 2.20 -6.76
N HIS A 58 0.83 3.24 -7.31
CA HIS A 58 1.19 3.79 -8.62
C HIS A 58 2.63 4.34 -8.60
N GLY A 59 2.99 5.14 -7.60
CA GLY A 59 4.33 5.73 -7.47
C GLY A 59 5.44 4.68 -7.35
N ILE A 60 5.20 3.61 -6.60
CA ILE A 60 6.15 2.49 -6.48
C ILE A 60 6.35 1.82 -7.83
N ARG A 61 5.27 1.50 -8.55
CA ARG A 61 5.36 0.84 -9.85
C ARG A 61 6.08 1.68 -10.89
N THR A 62 5.79 2.99 -10.94
CA THR A 62 6.49 3.90 -11.84
C THR A 62 7.98 3.98 -11.50
N ASN A 63 8.33 4.03 -10.22
CA ASN A 63 9.74 4.05 -9.79
C ASN A 63 10.46 2.72 -10.12
N THR A 64 9.78 1.59 -9.91
CA THR A 64 10.30 0.27 -10.29
C THR A 64 10.51 0.17 -11.81
N ALA A 65 9.57 0.66 -12.63
CA ALA A 65 9.71 0.68 -14.08
C ALA A 65 10.89 1.56 -14.54
N LEU A 66 11.05 2.75 -13.95
CA LEU A 66 12.18 3.65 -14.23
C LEU A 66 13.53 3.05 -13.79
N SER A 67 13.54 2.23 -12.73
CA SER A 67 14.76 1.56 -12.25
C SER A 67 15.16 0.34 -13.10
N HIS A 68 14.19 -0.32 -13.73
CA HIS A 68 14.44 -1.46 -14.63
C HIS A 68 14.67 -1.05 -16.09
N ALA A 69 14.21 0.13 -16.50
CA ALA A 69 14.62 0.76 -17.75
C ALA A 69 16.04 1.33 -17.58
N GLY A 70 17.06 0.50 -17.79
CA GLY A 70 18.46 0.96 -17.87
C GLY A 70 18.62 2.05 -18.95
N PRO A 71 19.68 2.88 -18.88
CA PRO A 71 19.89 3.95 -19.85
C PRO A 71 19.91 3.35 -21.26
N LEU A 72 19.04 3.86 -22.13
CA LEU A 72 19.04 3.53 -23.55
C LEU A 72 20.43 3.89 -24.13
N PRO A 73 21.04 3.03 -24.96
CA PRO A 73 22.29 3.34 -25.65
C PRO A 73 22.15 4.54 -26.60
#